data_AF-A0A9E5V6U9-F1
#
_entry.id   AF-A0A9E5V6U9-F1
#
_cell.length_a   1.000
_cell.length_b   1.000
_cell.length_c   1.000
_cell.angle_alpha   90.00
_cell.angle_beta   90.00
_cell.angle_gamma   90.00
#
_symmetry.space_group_name_H-M   'P 1'
#
loop_
_entity.id
_entity.type
_entity.pdbx_description
1 polymer ?
#
loop_
_entity_poly.entity_id
_entity_poly.type
_entity_poly.pdbx_seq_one_letter_code
_entity_poly.pdbx_strand_id
1 'polypeptide(L)' 'MQIQTPDWVKHAVFYQIFPDRFAKGLQPLRRVLETVPLEVWDAEPTLQGYKGGDLWGV' A
#
# COMPACT_ATOMS: atom_id res chain seq x y z
N MET A 1 -5.75 33.13 21.02
CA MET A 1 -5.82 31.66 20.99
C MET A 1 -4.50 31.14 20.43
N GLN A 2 -3.79 30.26 21.13
CA GLN A 2 -2.48 29.78 20.69
C GLN A 2 -2.66 28.49 19.87
N ILE A 3 -2.13 28.47 18.65
CA ILE A 3 -2.19 27.28 17.78
C ILE A 3 -1.20 26.25 18.33
N GLN A 4 -1.65 25.03 18.56
CA GLN A 4 -0.81 23.89 18.92
C GLN A 4 -0.87 22.84 17.83
N THR A 5 0.29 22.33 17.43
CA THR A 5 0.44 21.24 16.45
C THR A 5 1.11 20.04 17.11
N PRO A 6 0.91 18.80 16.60
CA PRO A 6 1.50 17.61 17.20
C PRO A 6 3.03 17.67 17.20
N ASP A 7 3.63 17.50 18.37
CA ASP A 7 5.09 17.64 18.52
C ASP A 7 5.86 16.53 17.81
N TRP A 8 5.35 15.30 17.84
CA TRP A 8 5.95 14.15 17.17
C TRP A 8 6.13 14.34 15.66
N VAL A 9 5.25 15.11 15.00
CA VAL A 9 5.33 15.39 13.56
C VAL A 9 6.56 16.22 13.22
N LYS A 10 7.02 17.09 14.12
CA LYS A 10 8.21 17.92 13.94
C LYS A 10 9.50 17.09 13.87
N HIS A 11 9.44 15.86 14.38
CA HIS A 11 10.56 14.94 14.51
C HIS A 11 10.38 13.66 13.69
N ALA A 12 9.26 13.52 12.99
CA ALA A 12 8.97 12.35 12.16
C ALA A 12 9.58 12.49 10.77
N VAL A 13 10.00 11.36 10.20
CA VAL A 13 10.30 11.24 8.77
C VAL A 13 9.17 10.42 8.14
N PHE A 14 8.47 11.00 7.17
CA PHE A 14 7.35 10.34 6.51
C PHE A 14 7.83 9.53 5.31
N TYR A 15 7.22 8.37 5.12
CA TYR A 15 7.39 7.54 3.94
C TYR A 15 6.02 7.25 3.33
N GLN A 16 5.80 7.76 2.11
CA GLN A 16 4.54 7.58 1.40
C GLN A 16 4.57 6.28 0.62
N ILE A 17 3.64 5.38 0.94
CA ILE A 17 3.49 4.08 0.30
C ILE A 17 2.27 4.08 -0.60
N PHE A 18 2.39 3.48 -1.79
CA PHE A 18 1.25 3.07 -2.62
C PHE A 18 1.00 1.57 -2.40
N PRO A 19 0.02 1.17 -1.55
CA PRO A 19 -0.06 -0.19 -1.01
C PRO A 19 -0.15 -1.29 -2.06
N ASP A 20 -0.92 -1.09 -3.14
CA ASP A 20 -1.08 -2.08 -4.21
C ASP A 20 0.24 -2.44 -4.91
N ARG A 21 1.27 -1.57 -4.83
CA ARG A 21 2.58 -1.79 -5.47
C ARG A 21 3.76 -1.82 -4.50
N PHE A 22 3.49 -1.90 -3.19
CA PHE A 22 4.55 -1.91 -2.19
C PHE A 22 5.14 -3.30 -2.00
N ALA A 23 4.31 -4.24 -1.55
CA ALA A 23 4.69 -5.63 -1.32
C ALA A 23 3.45 -6.52 -1.24
N LYS A 24 3.62 -7.81 -1.50
CA LYS A 24 2.58 -8.84 -1.32
C LYS A 24 2.79 -9.54 0.02
N GLY A 25 1.72 -9.75 0.78
CA GLY A 25 1.76 -10.59 1.97
C GLY A 25 2.13 -12.03 1.63
N LEU A 26 2.82 -12.72 2.54
CA LEU A 26 3.14 -14.15 2.40
C LEU A 26 1.98 -15.07 2.80
N GLN A 27 0.93 -14.50 3.39
CA GLN A 27 -0.26 -15.24 3.83
C GLN A 27 -1.17 -15.54 2.64
N PRO A 28 -1.90 -16.66 2.64
CA PRO A 28 -2.89 -16.93 1.60
C PRO A 28 -3.88 -15.78 1.49
N LEU A 29 -4.04 -15.25 0.27
CA LEU A 29 -4.94 -14.15 -0.01
C LEU A 29 -6.35 -14.53 0.47
N ARG A 30 -7.00 -13.66 1.27
CA ARG A 30 -8.42 -13.87 1.60
C ARG A 30 -9.22 -13.89 0.29
N ARG A 31 -10.18 -14.82 0.20
CA ARG A 31 -11.08 -15.12 -0.93
C ARG A 31 -11.61 -13.92 -1.74
N VAL A 32 -11.73 -12.73 -1.15
CA VAL A 32 -12.19 -11.50 -1.83
C VAL A 32 -11.17 -10.96 -2.84
N LEU A 33 -9.87 -11.12 -2.59
CA LEU A 33 -8.82 -10.67 -3.51
C LEU A 33 -8.52 -11.69 -4.61
N GLU A 34 -8.85 -12.97 -4.39
CA GLU A 34 -8.69 -14.03 -5.40
C GLU A 34 -9.58 -13.81 -6.64
N THR A 35 -10.69 -13.06 -6.50
CA THR A 35 -11.61 -12.78 -7.61
C THR A 35 -11.19 -11.59 -8.47
N VAL A 36 -10.14 -10.85 -8.09
CA VAL A 36 -9.65 -9.68 -8.83
C VAL A 36 -8.57 -10.13 -9.82
N PRO A 37 -8.65 -9.78 -11.12
CA PRO A 37 -7.58 -10.05 -12.06
C PRO A 37 -6.35 -9.21 -11.68
N LEU A 38 -5.27 -9.88 -11.29
CA LEU A 38 -3.99 -9.26 -10.96
C LEU A 38 -3.05 -9.33 -12.16
N GLU A 39 -2.37 -8.22 -12.43
CA GLU A 39 -1.27 -8.19 -13.38
C GLU A 39 -0.01 -8.82 -12.77
N VAL A 40 0.91 -9.25 -13.63
CA VAL A 40 2.26 -9.66 -13.21
C VAL A 40 2.93 -8.50 -12.46
N TRP A 41 3.60 -8.82 -11.36
CA TRP A 41 4.19 -7.83 -10.45
C TRP A 41 5.14 -6.87 -11.17
N ASP A 42 6.03 -7.42 -12.01
CA ASP A 42 7.05 -6.67 -12.74
C ASP A 42 6.56 -6.03 -14.04
N ALA A 43 5.27 -6.18 -14.39
CA ALA A 43 4.72 -5.53 -15.59
C ALA A 43 4.57 -4.02 -15.37
N GLU A 44 4.62 -3.24 -16.45
CA GLU A 44 4.38 -1.79 -16.40
C GLU A 44 3.02 -1.47 -15.74
N PRO A 45 2.89 -0.40 -14.93
CA PRO A 45 1.63 -0.01 -14.33
C PRO A 45 0.61 0.42 -15.38
N THR A 46 -0.62 -0.11 -15.30
CA THR A 46 -1.74 0.39 -16.08
C THR A 46 -2.69 1.21 -15.20
N LEU A 47 -3.55 2.03 -15.83
CA LEU A 47 -4.49 2.89 -15.10
C LEU A 47 -5.52 2.11 -14.26
N GLN A 48 -5.88 0.90 -14.69
CA GLN A 48 -6.90 0.07 -14.03
C GLN A 48 -6.35 -1.31 -13.61
N GLY A 49 -5.03 -1.48 -13.61
CA GLY A 49 -4.36 -2.73 -13.27
C GLY A 49 -3.93 -2.80 -11.81
N TYR A 50 -4.30 -3.91 -11.17
CA TYR A 50 -3.93 -4.23 -9.79
C TYR A 50 -2.70 -5.13 -9.79
N LYS A 51 -1.68 -4.81 -8.98
CA LYS A 51 -0.50 -5.67 -8.80
C LYS A 51 -0.68 -6.65 -7.63
N GLY A 52 -1.64 -6.37 -6.74
CA GLY A 52 -2.02 -7.25 -5.64
C GLY A 52 -1.17 -7.07 -4.39
N GLY A 53 -0.56 -5.90 -4.21
CA GLY A 53 0.03 -5.51 -2.94
C GLY A 53 -1.05 -5.28 -1.89
N ASP A 54 -0.73 -5.58 -0.64
CA ASP A 54 -1.68 -5.57 0.46
C ASP A 54 -1.05 -5.01 1.75
N LEU A 55 -1.89 -4.76 2.75
CA LEU A 55 -1.44 -4.22 4.04
C LEU A 55 -0.67 -5.24 4.89
N TRP A 56 -0.65 -6.52 4.52
CA TRP A 56 0.18 -7.53 5.20
C TRP A 56 1.61 -7.57 4.67
N GLY A 57 1.83 -7.07 3.45
CA GLY A 57 3.15 -6.88 2.84
C GLY A 57 3.84 -5.58 3.27
N VAL A 58 3.08 -4.56 3.70
CA VAL A 58 3.62 -3.30 4.27
C VAL A 58 4.32 -3.56 5.60
#